data_AF-A0A523GEA9-F1
#
_entry.id   AF-A0A523GEA9-F1
#
_cell.length_a   1.000
_cell.length_b   1.000
_cell.length_c   1.000
_cell.angle_alpha   90.00
_cell.angle_beta   90.00
_cell.angle_gamma   90.00
#
_symmetry.space_group_name_H-M   'P 1'
#
loop_
_entity.id
_entity.type
_entity.pdbx_description
1 polymer ?
#
loop_
_entity_poly.entity_id
_entity_poly.type
_entity_poly.pdbx_seq_one_letter_code
_entity_poly.pdbx_strand_id
1 'polypeptide(L)'
;MATGYFRQGISNMARRPGLAGLLYGVNLVIGLLVTIPVYLALDAATATTGFSSDLATQFDITLWADVMEDAFPALRGLLNQLFWIIPLILLWKTVASVGIISTLHTRGVRSFWQGIGEHAGRAIVLALAFLVPVIALFVGLGISVFILTAIWSGEVGGFWVILVFLPLSLVGGLALLDLMHDYARMELVIGEKKVVESILKGLSWPFRHFDSIGLYLAWFVVALLLLAIPTLIDIQPGGLWGVFVVQQFFLFTRAGVTIGWFGSEIDLYDSAQTADLPAIARVEAEPHLTEVS
;
A
#
# COMPACT_ATOMS: atom_id res chain seq x y z
N MET A 1 -9.86 -20.44 -7.96
CA MET A 1 -10.70 -19.28 -8.34
C MET A 1 -9.93 -17.97 -8.31
N ALA A 2 -8.99 -17.75 -7.38
CA ALA A 2 -8.14 -16.54 -7.29
C ALA A 2 -7.47 -16.08 -8.61
N THR A 3 -7.09 -16.99 -9.50
CA THR A 3 -6.46 -16.67 -10.78
C THR A 3 -7.38 -15.91 -11.76
N GLY A 4 -8.70 -16.11 -11.68
CA GLY A 4 -9.69 -15.37 -12.47
C GLY A 4 -9.76 -13.91 -12.04
N TYR A 5 -9.92 -13.68 -10.73
CA TYR A 5 -9.95 -12.33 -10.14
C TYR A 5 -8.64 -11.57 -10.35
N PHE A 6 -7.49 -12.26 -10.26
CA PHE A 6 -6.20 -11.65 -10.55
C PHE A 6 -6.09 -11.15 -11.99
N ARG A 7 -6.53 -11.96 -12.97
CA ARG A 7 -6.58 -11.54 -14.38
C ARG A 7 -7.52 -10.34 -14.59
N GLN A 8 -8.65 -10.33 -13.87
CA GLN A 8 -9.59 -9.22 -13.92
C GLN A 8 -8.99 -7.95 -13.32
N GLY A 9 -8.22 -8.05 -12.23
CA GLY A 9 -7.41 -6.98 -11.67
C GLY A 9 -6.42 -6.38 -12.68
N ILE A 10 -5.67 -7.22 -13.40
CA ILE A 10 -4.77 -6.78 -14.48
C ILE A 10 -5.55 -6.06 -15.59
N SER A 11 -6.70 -6.60 -16.00
CA SER A 11 -7.57 -5.96 -16.99
C SER A 11 -8.10 -4.60 -16.50
N ASN A 12 -8.49 -4.50 -15.23
CA ASN A 12 -8.96 -3.27 -14.61
C ASN A 12 -7.86 -2.19 -14.58
N MET A 13 -6.61 -2.58 -14.29
CA MET A 13 -5.44 -1.71 -14.41
C MET A 13 -5.29 -1.18 -15.84
N ALA A 14 -5.31 -2.06 -16.85
CA ALA A 14 -5.12 -1.67 -18.25
C ALA A 14 -6.24 -0.77 -18.80
N ARG A 15 -7.47 -0.97 -18.35
CA ARG A 15 -8.66 -0.22 -18.82
C ARG A 15 -8.81 1.16 -18.17
N ARG A 16 -8.05 1.48 -17.10
CA ARG A 16 -8.24 2.71 -16.31
C ARG A 16 -6.94 3.53 -16.14
N PRO A 17 -6.23 3.88 -17.23
CA PRO A 17 -5.00 4.66 -17.14
C PRO A 17 -5.22 6.05 -16.54
N GLY A 18 -6.41 6.64 -16.69
CA GLY A 18 -6.74 7.94 -16.09
C GLY A 18 -6.73 7.94 -14.56
N LEU A 19 -7.18 6.85 -13.93
CA LEU A 19 -7.11 6.70 -12.47
C LEU A 19 -5.66 6.47 -12.02
N ALA A 20 -4.88 5.70 -12.79
CA ALA A 20 -3.45 5.51 -12.52
C ALA A 20 -2.68 6.83 -12.61
N GLY A 21 -2.97 7.63 -13.64
CA GLY A 21 -2.42 8.96 -13.83
C GLY A 21 -2.80 9.93 -12.72
N LEU A 22 -4.04 9.88 -12.21
CA LEU A 22 -4.46 10.68 -11.06
C LEU A 22 -3.69 10.30 -9.79
N LEU A 23 -3.62 9.02 -9.45
CA LEU A 23 -2.89 8.55 -8.26
C LEU A 23 -1.38 8.85 -8.37
N TYR A 24 -0.81 8.61 -9.55
CA TYR A 24 0.57 8.97 -9.86
C TYR A 24 0.80 10.47 -9.71
N GLY A 25 -0.06 11.31 -10.29
CA GLY A 25 0.05 12.77 -10.23
C GLY A 25 0.02 13.29 -8.80
N VAL A 26 -0.90 12.79 -7.96
CA VAL A 26 -0.94 13.20 -6.54
C VAL A 26 0.30 12.71 -5.79
N ASN A 27 0.73 11.47 -5.99
CA ASN A 27 1.96 10.97 -5.36
C ASN A 27 3.19 11.76 -5.81
N LEU A 28 3.24 12.21 -7.07
CA LEU A 28 4.30 13.04 -7.60
C LEU A 28 4.31 14.43 -6.95
N VAL A 29 3.15 15.06 -6.76
CA VAL A 29 3.03 16.34 -6.03
C VAL A 29 3.50 16.18 -4.59
N ILE A 30 3.06 15.15 -3.87
CA ILE A 30 3.50 14.87 -2.50
C ILE A 30 5.01 14.59 -2.47
N GLY A 31 5.50 13.80 -3.42
CA GLY A 31 6.93 13.52 -3.56
C GLY A 31 7.75 14.78 -3.75
N LEU A 32 7.33 15.68 -4.65
CA LEU A 32 8.00 16.96 -4.87
C LEU A 32 8.04 17.83 -3.60
N LEU A 33 6.93 17.90 -2.86
CA LEU A 33 6.87 18.66 -1.59
C LEU A 33 7.89 18.14 -0.56
N VAL A 34 8.17 16.84 -0.55
CA VAL A 34 9.16 16.21 0.35
C VAL A 34 10.58 16.32 -0.20
N THR A 35 10.77 16.15 -1.51
CA THR A 35 12.10 16.10 -2.14
C THR A 35 12.73 17.48 -2.27
N ILE A 36 11.97 18.55 -2.52
CA ILE A 36 12.54 19.91 -2.69
C ILE A 36 13.31 20.37 -1.45
N PRO A 37 12.78 20.31 -0.22
CA PRO A 37 13.53 20.73 0.97
C PRO A 37 14.78 19.89 1.20
N VAL A 38 14.70 18.57 0.95
CA VAL A 38 15.85 17.67 1.06
C VAL A 38 16.93 18.04 0.05
N TYR A 39 16.53 18.29 -1.20
CA TYR A 39 17.45 18.74 -2.24
C TYR A 39 18.14 20.06 -1.85
N LEU A 40 17.40 21.06 -1.37
CA LEU A 40 17.97 22.35 -0.95
C LEU A 40 18.96 22.19 0.21
N ALA A 41 18.70 21.29 1.17
CA ALA A 41 19.65 21.03 2.25
C ALA A 41 20.92 20.33 1.77
N LEU A 42 20.80 19.37 0.84
CA LEU A 42 21.95 18.68 0.25
C LEU A 42 22.76 19.60 -0.66
N ASP A 43 22.11 20.45 -1.44
CA ASP A 43 22.74 21.44 -2.32
C ASP A 43 23.55 22.45 -1.48
N ALA A 44 22.97 22.95 -0.38
CA ALA A 44 23.67 23.85 0.54
C ALA A 44 24.93 23.21 1.17
N ALA A 45 24.85 21.94 1.56
CA ALA A 45 25.97 21.20 2.16
C ALA A 45 27.07 20.84 1.13
N THR A 46 26.70 20.57 -0.12
CA THR A 46 27.66 20.24 -1.19
C THR A 46 28.31 21.47 -1.82
N ALA A 47 27.61 22.61 -1.82
CA ALA A 47 28.15 23.89 -2.30
C ALA A 47 29.31 24.40 -1.42
N THR A 48 29.30 24.11 -0.12
CA THR A 48 30.37 24.53 0.81
C THR A 48 31.62 23.64 0.73
N THR A 49 31.49 22.40 0.27
CA THR A 49 32.58 21.43 0.26
C THR A 49 33.31 21.34 -1.08
N GLY A 50 32.71 21.85 -2.18
CA GLY A 50 33.33 21.89 -3.50
C GLY A 50 33.37 20.54 -4.24
N PHE A 51 32.83 19.48 -3.64
CA PHE A 51 32.86 18.10 -4.18
C PHE A 51 31.71 17.78 -5.16
N SER A 52 30.98 18.78 -5.66
CA SER A 52 29.78 18.56 -6.48
C SER A 52 30.10 17.88 -7.82
N SER A 53 31.26 18.16 -8.43
CA SER A 53 31.71 17.49 -9.66
C SER A 53 32.16 16.06 -9.43
N ASP A 54 32.78 15.80 -8.28
CA ASP A 54 33.40 14.52 -7.96
C ASP A 54 32.33 13.50 -7.53
N LEU A 55 31.36 13.93 -6.70
CA LEU A 55 30.16 13.13 -6.37
C LEU A 55 29.30 12.79 -7.60
N ALA A 56 29.30 13.67 -8.62
CA ALA A 56 28.55 13.44 -9.86
C ALA A 56 29.24 12.48 -10.83
N THR A 57 30.56 12.28 -10.70
CA THR A 57 31.36 11.46 -11.62
C THR A 57 31.83 10.14 -11.01
N GLN A 58 32.17 10.10 -9.72
CA GLN A 58 32.51 8.89 -8.97
C GLN A 58 31.90 8.95 -7.57
N PHE A 59 31.00 8.02 -7.27
CA PHE A 59 30.43 7.93 -5.93
C PHE A 59 31.47 7.35 -4.95
N ASP A 60 32.08 8.22 -4.15
CA ASP A 60 32.97 7.84 -3.05
C ASP A 60 32.18 7.85 -1.73
N ILE A 61 32.19 6.72 -1.02
CA ILE A 61 31.46 6.55 0.23
C ILE A 61 32.02 7.41 1.37
N THR A 62 33.32 7.74 1.32
CA THR A 62 33.97 8.62 2.28
C THR A 62 33.53 10.07 2.07
N LEU A 63 33.53 10.54 0.82
CA LEU A 63 32.99 11.87 0.49
C LEU A 63 31.50 11.98 0.85
N TRP A 64 30.72 10.92 0.62
CA TRP A 64 29.32 10.88 1.03
C TRP A 64 29.15 10.94 2.55
N ALA A 65 29.99 10.25 3.33
CA ALA A 65 29.94 10.29 4.78
C ALA A 65 30.22 11.70 5.31
N ASP A 66 31.23 12.38 4.76
CA ASP A 66 31.60 13.75 5.16
C ASP A 66 30.49 14.75 4.82
N VAL A 67 29.91 14.67 3.61
CA VAL A 67 28.75 15.50 3.23
C VAL A 67 27.54 15.21 4.13
N MET A 68 27.33 13.96 4.52
CA MET A 68 26.24 13.60 5.43
C MET A 68 26.48 14.14 6.85
N GLU A 69 27.71 14.14 7.36
CA GLU A 69 28.03 14.71 8.67
C GLU A 69 27.69 16.21 8.73
N ASP A 70 28.07 16.95 7.68
CA ASP A 70 27.78 18.40 7.56
C ASP A 70 26.29 18.68 7.29
N ALA A 71 25.63 17.86 6.47
CA ALA A 71 24.22 18.02 6.14
C ALA A 71 23.28 17.55 7.27
N PHE A 72 23.73 16.66 8.16
CA PHE A 72 22.87 15.99 9.14
C PHE A 72 22.11 16.96 10.06
N PRO A 73 22.69 18.05 10.59
CA PRO A 73 21.94 19.01 11.40
C PRO A 73 20.78 19.67 10.63
N ALA A 74 21.00 20.04 9.37
CA ALA A 74 19.98 20.62 8.51
C ALA A 74 18.91 19.59 8.14
N LEU A 75 19.33 18.38 7.77
CA LEU A 75 18.45 17.25 7.48
C LEU A 75 17.61 16.87 8.71
N ARG A 76 18.17 16.88 9.92
CA ARG A 76 17.43 16.59 11.15
C ARG A 76 16.31 17.60 11.38
N GLY A 77 16.58 18.89 11.14
CA GLY A 77 15.57 19.95 11.19
C GLY A 77 14.44 19.68 10.20
N LEU A 78 14.79 19.31 8.96
CA LEU A 78 13.82 18.94 7.93
C LEU A 78 13.05 17.67 8.29
N LEU A 79 13.71 16.63 8.81
CA LEU A 79 13.07 15.37 9.21
C LEU A 79 12.04 15.59 10.30
N ASN A 80 12.30 16.48 11.26
CA ASN A 80 11.32 16.87 12.28
C ASN A 80 10.11 17.61 11.67
N GLN A 81 10.31 18.39 10.61
CA GLN A 81 9.20 19.04 9.89
C GLN A 81 8.42 18.02 9.04
N LEU A 82 9.14 17.14 8.34
CA LEU A 82 8.58 16.06 7.52
C LEU A 82 7.85 15.01 8.35
N PHE A 83 8.14 14.89 9.65
CA PHE A 83 7.41 14.00 10.56
C PHE A 83 5.90 14.24 10.52
N TRP A 84 5.47 15.49 10.38
CA TRP A 84 4.04 15.86 10.26
C TRP A 84 3.42 15.49 8.91
N ILE A 85 4.22 15.21 7.88
CA ILE A 85 3.73 14.73 6.59
C ILE A 85 3.33 13.26 6.66
N ILE A 86 3.91 12.47 7.57
CA ILE A 86 3.55 11.05 7.75
C ILE A 86 2.05 10.86 8.01
N PRO A 87 1.43 11.50 9.04
CA PRO A 87 -0.01 11.35 9.26
C PRO A 87 -0.84 11.88 8.09
N LEU A 88 -0.38 12.91 7.37
CA LEU A 88 -1.06 13.43 6.19
C LEU A 88 -1.05 12.41 5.03
N ILE A 89 0.08 11.74 4.80
CA ILE A 89 0.20 10.67 3.80
C ILE A 89 -0.70 9.49 4.18
N LEU A 90 -0.75 9.12 5.46
CA LEU A 90 -1.63 8.04 5.94
C LEU A 90 -3.10 8.41 5.75
N LEU A 91 -3.49 9.65 6.06
CA LEU A 91 -4.83 10.17 5.81
C LEU A 91 -5.16 10.12 4.32
N TRP A 92 -4.26 10.62 3.47
CA TRP A 92 -4.41 10.59 2.02
C TRP A 92 -4.58 9.16 1.50
N LYS A 93 -3.75 8.21 1.95
CA LYS A 93 -3.84 6.78 1.55
C LYS A 93 -5.21 6.21 1.91
N THR A 94 -5.70 6.48 3.12
CA THR A 94 -7.04 6.04 3.57
C THR A 94 -8.14 6.65 2.71
N VAL A 95 -8.11 7.96 2.48
CA VAL A 95 -9.13 8.66 1.68
C VAL A 95 -9.10 8.22 0.21
N ALA A 96 -7.90 8.15 -0.38
CA ALA A 96 -7.71 7.72 -1.76
C ALA A 96 -8.18 6.29 -1.99
N SER A 97 -7.98 5.36 -1.04
CA SER A 97 -8.46 3.99 -1.16
C SER A 97 -9.98 3.90 -1.36
N VAL A 98 -10.73 4.73 -0.65
CA VAL A 98 -12.20 4.77 -0.75
C VAL A 98 -12.64 5.43 -2.05
N GLY A 99 -11.94 6.47 -2.50
CA GLY A 99 -12.13 7.03 -3.84
C GLY A 99 -11.88 6.00 -4.95
N ILE A 100 -10.86 5.16 -4.81
CA ILE A 100 -10.57 4.06 -5.74
C ILE A 100 -11.72 3.05 -5.74
N ILE A 101 -12.16 2.58 -4.57
CA ILE A 101 -13.25 1.59 -4.45
C ILE A 101 -14.53 2.13 -5.12
N SER A 102 -14.93 3.35 -4.78
CA SER A 102 -16.12 4.00 -5.37
C SER A 102 -15.99 4.14 -6.89
N THR A 103 -14.82 4.53 -7.39
CA THR A 103 -14.56 4.64 -8.83
C THR A 103 -14.64 3.30 -9.53
N LEU A 104 -14.09 2.26 -8.92
CA LEU A 104 -14.09 0.91 -9.46
C LEU A 104 -15.50 0.36 -9.59
N HIS A 105 -16.34 0.60 -8.58
CA HIS A 105 -17.75 0.21 -8.55
C HIS A 105 -18.61 1.01 -9.57
N THR A 106 -18.57 2.34 -9.55
CA THR A 106 -19.54 3.19 -10.29
C THR A 106 -19.08 3.64 -11.70
N ARG A 107 -17.87 3.25 -12.14
CA ARG A 107 -17.30 3.46 -13.49
C ARG A 107 -17.11 4.93 -13.95
N GLY A 108 -16.45 5.80 -13.17
CA GLY A 108 -16.04 7.15 -13.63
C GLY A 108 -14.89 7.82 -12.85
N VAL A 109 -14.15 8.77 -13.46
CA VAL A 109 -13.08 9.51 -12.72
C VAL A 109 -13.69 10.57 -11.78
N ARG A 110 -14.81 11.17 -12.16
CA ARG A 110 -15.55 12.11 -11.29
C ARG A 110 -16.07 11.45 -10.02
N SER A 111 -16.35 10.15 -10.06
CA SER A 111 -16.73 9.38 -8.87
C SER A 111 -15.59 9.18 -7.87
N PHE A 112 -14.32 9.41 -8.24
CA PHE A 112 -13.21 9.36 -7.29
C PHE A 112 -13.38 10.43 -6.21
N TRP A 113 -13.54 11.69 -6.63
CA TRP A 113 -13.71 12.82 -5.71
C TRP A 113 -15.06 12.78 -4.99
N GLN A 114 -16.10 12.29 -5.65
CA GLN A 114 -17.41 12.11 -5.02
C GLN A 114 -17.35 11.04 -3.91
N GLY A 115 -16.75 9.88 -4.19
CA GLY A 115 -16.56 8.83 -3.20
C GLY A 115 -15.71 9.28 -2.01
N ILE A 116 -14.70 10.11 -2.25
CA ILE A 116 -13.95 10.79 -1.18
C ILE A 116 -14.89 11.66 -0.35
N GLY A 117 -15.67 12.55 -0.97
CA GLY A 117 -16.58 13.45 -0.24
C GLY A 117 -17.62 12.72 0.61
N GLU A 118 -18.16 11.61 0.12
CA GLU A 118 -19.25 10.86 0.76
C GLU A 118 -18.79 9.91 1.88
N HIS A 119 -17.57 9.37 1.78
CA HIS A 119 -17.11 8.31 2.66
C HIS A 119 -15.80 8.60 3.42
N ALA A 120 -15.06 9.67 3.11
CA ALA A 120 -13.76 9.95 3.76
C ALA A 120 -13.85 10.01 5.28
N GLY A 121 -14.84 10.71 5.85
CA GLY A 121 -14.98 10.82 7.30
C GLY A 121 -15.18 9.45 7.97
N ARG A 122 -16.06 8.62 7.40
CA ARG A 122 -16.31 7.26 7.89
C ARG A 122 -15.07 6.36 7.72
N ALA A 123 -14.32 6.52 6.63
CA ALA A 123 -13.08 5.79 6.37
C ALA A 123 -11.95 6.18 7.34
N ILE A 124 -11.85 7.45 7.71
CA ILE A 124 -10.87 7.92 8.71
C ILE A 124 -11.19 7.31 10.08
N VAL A 125 -12.47 7.33 10.50
CA VAL A 125 -12.89 6.70 11.75
C VAL A 125 -12.63 5.19 11.71
N LEU A 126 -12.87 4.53 10.57
CA LEU A 126 -12.55 3.12 10.38
C LEU A 126 -11.04 2.85 10.54
N ALA A 127 -10.19 3.64 9.89
CA ALA A 127 -8.73 3.50 10.00
C ALA A 127 -8.24 3.74 11.44
N LEU A 128 -8.81 4.73 12.15
CA LEU A 128 -8.51 4.96 13.56
C LEU A 128 -8.94 3.78 14.43
N ALA A 129 -10.10 3.17 14.16
CA ALA A 129 -10.55 1.99 14.89
C ALA A 129 -9.64 0.78 14.65
N PHE A 130 -9.06 0.64 13.46
CA PHE A 130 -8.08 -0.40 13.13
C PHE A 130 -6.71 -0.21 13.83
N LEU A 131 -6.46 0.93 14.49
CA LEU A 131 -5.29 1.05 15.37
C LEU A 131 -5.36 0.07 16.55
N VAL A 132 -6.56 -0.26 17.04
CA VAL A 132 -6.74 -1.20 18.16
C VAL A 132 -6.20 -2.59 17.84
N PRO A 133 -6.61 -3.28 16.76
CA PRO A 133 -6.05 -4.58 16.40
C PRO A 133 -4.56 -4.50 16.02
N VAL A 134 -4.08 -3.37 15.47
CA VAL A 134 -2.64 -3.16 15.22
C VAL A 134 -1.86 -3.13 16.53
N ILE A 135 -2.31 -2.36 17.52
CA ILE A 135 -1.69 -2.31 18.86
C ILE A 135 -1.74 -3.70 19.50
N ALA A 136 -2.88 -4.40 19.41
CA ALA A 136 -3.02 -5.75 19.94
C ALA A 136 -2.03 -6.73 19.30
N LEU A 137 -1.80 -6.63 17.98
CA LEU A 137 -0.77 -7.40 17.28
C LEU A 137 0.63 -7.11 17.83
N PHE A 138 1.02 -5.84 17.95
CA PHE A 138 2.35 -5.48 18.46
C PHE A 138 2.56 -5.92 19.91
N VAL A 139 1.56 -5.74 20.78
CA VAL A 139 1.61 -6.21 22.17
C VAL A 139 1.70 -7.73 22.22
N GLY A 140 0.87 -8.44 21.45
CA GLY A 140 0.89 -9.90 21.38
C GLY A 140 2.22 -10.45 20.86
N LEU A 141 2.81 -9.82 19.84
CA LEU A 141 4.14 -10.17 19.34
C LEU A 141 5.23 -9.88 20.36
N GLY A 142 5.18 -8.73 21.06
CA GLY A 142 6.13 -8.40 22.11
C GLY A 142 6.13 -9.42 23.25
N ILE A 143 4.94 -9.83 23.72
CA ILE A 143 4.78 -10.87 24.73
C ILE A 143 5.32 -12.21 24.19
N SER A 144 4.98 -12.57 22.95
CA SER A 144 5.42 -13.83 22.34
C SER A 144 6.95 -13.91 22.22
N VAL A 145 7.59 -12.85 21.73
CA VAL A 145 9.05 -12.75 21.62
C VAL A 145 9.70 -12.82 22.99
N PHE A 146 9.16 -12.13 23.99
CA PHE A 146 9.66 -12.18 25.35
C PHE A 146 9.64 -13.61 25.92
N ILE A 147 8.51 -14.31 25.78
CA ILE A 147 8.36 -15.70 26.23
C ILE A 147 9.32 -16.63 25.48
N LEU A 148 9.37 -16.54 24.15
CA LEU A 148 10.22 -17.41 23.33
C LEU A 148 11.71 -17.21 23.62
N THR A 149 12.14 -15.96 23.83
CA THR A 149 13.55 -15.65 24.19
C THR A 149 13.91 -16.18 25.56
N ALA A 150 12.96 -16.19 26.51
CA ALA A 150 13.17 -16.76 27.84
C ALA A 150 13.26 -18.30 27.82
N ILE A 151 12.49 -18.97 26.94
CA ILE A 151 12.49 -20.43 26.82
C ILE A 151 13.71 -20.92 26.02
N TRP A 152 13.97 -20.31 24.86
CA TRP A 152 15.11 -20.64 24.00
C TRP A 152 16.30 -19.73 24.28
N SER A 153 16.85 -19.88 25.48
CA SER A 153 18.06 -19.16 25.87
C SER A 153 19.28 -19.62 25.05
N GLY A 154 20.06 -18.67 24.54
CA GLY A 154 21.27 -18.89 23.73
C GLY A 154 21.24 -18.21 22.35
N GLU A 155 22.40 -18.12 21.69
CA GLU A 155 22.56 -17.41 20.41
C GLU A 155 21.68 -18.01 19.30
N VAL A 156 21.58 -19.34 19.23
CA VAL A 156 20.73 -20.03 18.25
C VAL A 156 19.25 -19.73 18.49
N GLY A 157 18.81 -19.69 19.74
CA GLY A 157 17.44 -19.32 20.10
C GLY A 157 17.12 -17.88 19.74
N GLY A 158 18.03 -16.95 20.08
CA GLY A 158 17.95 -15.54 19.69
C GLY A 158 17.86 -15.35 18.18
N PHE A 159 18.66 -16.08 17.39
CA PHE A 159 18.59 -16.08 15.93
C PHE A 159 17.19 -16.46 15.43
N TRP A 160 16.65 -17.60 15.84
CA TRP A 160 15.33 -18.04 15.37
C TRP A 160 14.19 -17.12 15.82
N VAL A 161 14.26 -16.58 17.04
CA VAL A 161 13.20 -15.70 17.56
C VAL A 161 13.22 -14.32 16.89
N ILE A 162 14.40 -13.69 16.83
CA ILE A 162 14.53 -12.28 16.40
C ILE A 162 14.64 -12.16 14.88
N LEU A 163 15.35 -13.07 14.20
CA LEU A 163 15.59 -12.95 12.76
C LEU A 163 14.61 -13.74 11.90
N VAL A 164 13.93 -14.75 12.46
CA VAL A 164 12.98 -15.57 11.69
C VAL A 164 11.55 -15.37 12.18
N PHE A 165 11.26 -15.69 13.44
CA PHE A 165 9.90 -15.66 13.97
C PHE A 165 9.33 -14.24 14.00
N LEU A 166 10.06 -13.26 14.53
CA LEU A 166 9.55 -11.88 14.65
C LEU A 166 9.25 -11.25 13.28
N PRO A 167 10.16 -11.24 12.28
CA PRO A 167 9.87 -10.65 10.97
C PRO A 167 8.74 -11.38 10.25
N LEU A 168 8.71 -12.72 10.30
CA LEU A 168 7.67 -13.50 9.63
C LEU A 168 6.30 -13.25 10.26
N SER A 169 6.22 -13.24 11.59
CA SER A 169 4.98 -12.97 12.33
C SER A 169 4.52 -11.53 12.16
N LEU A 170 5.44 -10.57 12.09
CA LEU A 170 5.13 -9.17 11.85
C LEU A 170 4.60 -8.96 10.43
N VAL A 171 5.27 -9.48 9.41
CA VAL A 171 4.83 -9.38 8.01
C VAL A 171 3.49 -10.09 7.82
N GLY A 172 3.34 -11.31 8.33
CA GLY A 172 2.10 -12.07 8.22
C GLY A 172 0.93 -11.42 8.97
N GLY A 173 1.17 -10.94 10.19
CA GLY A 173 0.16 -10.26 11.00
C GLY A 173 -0.29 -8.94 10.39
N LEU A 174 0.65 -8.11 9.93
CA LEU A 174 0.33 -6.85 9.26
C LEU A 174 -0.38 -7.07 7.92
N ALA A 175 0.04 -8.05 7.13
CA ALA A 175 -0.63 -8.42 5.88
C ALA A 175 -2.08 -8.86 6.13
N LEU A 176 -2.31 -9.66 7.18
CA LEU A 176 -3.65 -10.09 7.56
C LEU A 176 -4.52 -8.90 8.01
N LEU A 177 -3.96 -7.97 8.79
CA LEU A 177 -4.69 -6.76 9.21
C LEU A 177 -4.99 -5.83 8.04
N ASP A 178 -4.06 -5.69 7.08
CA ASP A 178 -4.28 -4.88 5.87
C ASP A 178 -5.42 -5.47 5.04
N LEU A 179 -5.44 -6.80 4.84
CA LEU A 179 -6.54 -7.53 4.20
C LEU A 179 -7.88 -7.30 4.93
N MET A 180 -7.91 -7.42 6.26
CA MET A 180 -9.13 -7.16 7.05
C MET A 180 -9.61 -5.72 6.89
N HIS A 181 -8.68 -4.76 6.81
CA HIS A 181 -8.99 -3.35 6.64
C HIS A 181 -9.47 -3.02 5.22
N ASP A 182 -8.94 -3.66 4.18
CA ASP A 182 -9.42 -3.55 2.80
C ASP A 182 -10.87 -4.00 2.67
N TYR A 183 -11.23 -5.17 3.21
CA TYR A 183 -12.62 -5.65 3.18
C TYR A 183 -13.55 -4.84 4.07
N ALA A 184 -13.07 -4.32 5.22
CA ALA A 184 -13.86 -3.40 6.02
C ALA A 184 -14.19 -2.11 5.25
N ARG A 185 -13.25 -1.62 4.42
CA ARG A 185 -13.51 -0.46 3.54
C ARG A 185 -14.53 -0.79 2.44
N MET A 186 -14.48 -1.99 1.86
CA MET A 186 -15.47 -2.42 0.86
C MET A 186 -16.88 -2.53 1.46
N GLU A 187 -17.02 -3.12 2.64
CA GLU A 187 -18.29 -3.18 3.38
C GLU A 187 -18.87 -1.78 3.68
N LEU A 188 -18.00 -0.82 3.95
CA LEU A 188 -18.39 0.56 4.25
C LEU A 188 -18.82 1.35 3.00
N VAL A 189 -18.20 1.08 1.86
CA VAL A 189 -18.43 1.82 0.60
C VAL A 189 -19.49 1.15 -0.25
N ILE A 190 -19.36 -0.14 -0.54
CA ILE A 190 -20.26 -0.91 -1.40
C ILE A 190 -21.47 -1.39 -0.58
N GLY A 191 -21.22 -1.93 0.61
CA GLY A 191 -22.28 -2.42 1.49
C GLY A 191 -23.03 -1.31 2.26
N GLU A 192 -22.61 -0.05 2.11
CA GLU A 192 -23.10 1.15 2.81
C GLU A 192 -23.27 0.99 4.34
N LYS A 193 -22.48 0.11 4.96
CA LYS A 193 -22.67 -0.24 6.38
C LYS A 193 -22.15 0.83 7.32
N LYS A 194 -22.60 0.75 8.57
CA LYS A 194 -22.01 1.54 9.67
C LYS A 194 -20.57 1.09 9.93
N VAL A 195 -19.76 2.00 10.47
CA VAL A 195 -18.32 1.74 10.74
C VAL A 195 -18.12 0.49 11.59
N VAL A 196 -18.90 0.33 12.67
CA VAL A 196 -18.77 -0.82 13.59
C VAL A 196 -19.10 -2.15 12.90
N GLU A 197 -20.17 -2.18 12.10
CA GLU A 197 -20.57 -3.38 11.35
C GLU A 197 -19.51 -3.75 10.30
N SER A 198 -18.93 -2.74 9.65
CA SER A 198 -17.86 -2.89 8.66
C SER A 198 -16.60 -3.49 9.28
N ILE A 199 -16.25 -3.07 10.50
CA ILE A 199 -15.10 -3.63 11.26
C ILE A 199 -15.34 -5.12 11.53
N LEU A 200 -16.48 -5.47 12.11
CA LEU A 200 -16.77 -6.86 12.49
C LEU A 200 -16.79 -7.80 11.26
N LYS A 201 -17.37 -7.33 10.16
CA LYS A 201 -17.38 -8.09 8.91
C LYS A 201 -15.99 -8.18 8.28
N GLY A 202 -15.22 -7.09 8.24
CA GLY A 202 -13.85 -7.09 7.73
C GLY A 202 -12.91 -8.00 8.53
N LEU A 203 -13.00 -7.98 9.87
CA LEU A 203 -12.19 -8.84 10.75
C LEU A 203 -12.49 -10.33 10.58
N SER A 204 -13.74 -10.69 10.27
CA SER A 204 -14.13 -12.09 10.05
C SER A 204 -13.91 -12.57 8.62
N TRP A 205 -13.63 -11.67 7.68
CA TRP A 205 -13.58 -11.97 6.25
C TRP A 205 -12.49 -12.98 5.87
N PRO A 206 -11.21 -12.80 6.25
CA PRO A 206 -10.14 -13.73 5.85
C PRO A 206 -10.35 -15.15 6.35
N PHE A 207 -11.03 -15.30 7.50
CA PHE A 207 -11.32 -16.60 8.09
C PHE A 207 -12.50 -17.32 7.43
N ARG A 208 -13.36 -16.60 6.70
CA ARG A 208 -14.48 -17.18 5.95
C ARG A 208 -14.10 -17.49 4.50
N HIS A 209 -13.25 -16.67 3.91
CA HIS A 209 -12.94 -16.72 2.47
C HIS A 209 -11.44 -16.86 2.26
N PHE A 210 -10.91 -18.10 2.32
CA PHE A 210 -9.48 -18.37 2.12
C PHE A 210 -8.95 -17.96 0.73
N ASP A 211 -9.82 -17.86 -0.28
CA ASP A 211 -9.44 -17.35 -1.61
C ASP A 211 -8.91 -15.91 -1.56
N SER A 212 -9.32 -15.10 -0.58
CA SER A 212 -8.81 -13.74 -0.37
C SER A 212 -7.33 -13.72 -0.01
N ILE A 213 -6.87 -14.68 0.80
CA ILE A 213 -5.46 -14.84 1.16
C ILE A 213 -4.65 -15.21 -0.07
N GLY A 214 -5.18 -16.11 -0.92
CA GLY A 214 -4.52 -16.48 -2.17
C GLY A 214 -4.35 -15.31 -3.15
N LEU A 215 -5.37 -14.45 -3.24
CA LEU A 215 -5.31 -13.24 -4.06
C LEU A 215 -4.31 -12.21 -3.50
N TYR A 216 -4.32 -12.01 -2.18
CA TYR A 216 -3.38 -11.12 -1.49
C TYR A 216 -1.93 -11.57 -1.70
N LEU A 217 -1.66 -12.87 -1.55
CA LEU A 217 -0.33 -13.45 -1.79
C LEU A 217 0.12 -13.30 -3.25
N ALA A 218 -0.79 -13.48 -4.22
CA ALA A 218 -0.46 -13.32 -5.63
C ALA A 218 0.02 -11.90 -5.94
N TRP A 219 -0.69 -10.89 -5.43
CA TRP A 219 -0.27 -9.51 -5.60
C TRP A 219 0.93 -9.12 -4.75
N PHE A 220 1.13 -9.74 -3.57
CA PHE A 220 2.35 -9.56 -2.79
C PHE A 220 3.58 -10.01 -3.58
N VAL A 221 3.49 -11.11 -4.33
CA VAL A 221 4.53 -11.54 -5.27
C VAL A 221 4.77 -10.50 -6.37
N VAL A 222 3.70 -9.94 -6.96
CA VAL A 222 3.85 -8.86 -7.95
C VAL A 222 4.56 -7.65 -7.36
N ALA A 223 4.22 -7.24 -6.14
CA ALA A 223 4.86 -6.13 -5.45
C ALA A 223 6.35 -6.40 -5.17
N LEU A 224 6.69 -7.61 -4.73
CA LEU A 224 8.08 -8.07 -4.54
C LEU A 224 8.87 -8.04 -5.85
N LEU A 225 8.29 -8.58 -6.93
CA LEU A 225 8.91 -8.54 -8.25
C LEU A 225 9.14 -7.10 -8.72
N LEU A 226 8.14 -6.23 -8.53
CA LEU A 226 8.26 -4.81 -8.85
C LEU A 226 9.43 -4.18 -8.08
N LEU A 227 9.54 -4.45 -6.78
CA LEU A 227 10.62 -3.93 -5.91
C LEU A 227 12.01 -4.43 -6.32
N ALA A 228 12.11 -5.63 -6.90
CA ALA A 228 13.37 -6.19 -7.39
C ALA A 228 13.83 -5.60 -8.73
N ILE A 229 12.92 -5.02 -9.54
CA ILE A 229 13.28 -4.48 -10.86
C ILE A 229 14.41 -3.44 -10.78
N PRO A 230 14.36 -2.42 -9.90
CA PRO A 230 15.43 -1.44 -9.78
C PRO A 230 16.79 -2.04 -9.38
N THR A 231 16.81 -3.16 -8.66
CA THR A 231 18.06 -3.81 -8.23
C THR A 231 18.66 -4.73 -9.30
N LEU A 232 17.83 -5.21 -10.24
CA LEU A 232 18.25 -6.12 -11.30
C LEU A 232 18.72 -5.38 -12.57
N ILE A 233 18.29 -4.13 -12.74
CA ILE A 233 18.76 -3.29 -13.83
C ILE A 233 20.09 -2.68 -13.38
N ASP A 234 21.18 -3.23 -13.90
CA ASP A 234 22.51 -2.65 -13.76
C ASP A 234 22.57 -1.41 -14.66
N ILE A 235 22.23 -0.24 -14.10
CA ILE A 235 22.14 1.01 -14.87
C ILE A 235 23.57 1.50 -15.17
N GLN A 236 24.18 0.98 -16.24
CA GLN A 236 25.36 1.60 -16.83
C GLN A 236 24.98 2.95 -17.48
N PRO A 237 25.81 4.00 -17.32
CA PRO A 237 25.35 5.37 -17.34
C PRO A 237 25.10 5.91 -18.75
N GLY A 238 23.82 6.15 -19.04
CA GLY A 238 23.31 7.09 -20.04
C GLY A 238 22.66 8.33 -19.40
N GLY A 239 23.17 8.76 -18.23
CA GLY A 239 22.79 9.98 -17.52
C GLY A 239 21.66 9.82 -16.51
N LEU A 240 21.62 10.74 -15.53
CA LEU A 240 20.56 10.94 -14.52
C LEU A 240 19.13 10.85 -15.11
N TRP A 241 18.97 11.19 -16.39
CA TRP A 241 17.73 11.08 -17.14
C TRP A 241 17.21 9.64 -17.28
N GLY A 242 18.08 8.66 -17.52
CA GLY A 242 17.67 7.25 -17.61
C GLY A 242 17.10 6.73 -16.30
N VAL A 243 17.78 7.04 -15.19
CA VAL A 243 17.32 6.70 -13.83
C VAL A 243 15.97 7.37 -13.54
N PHE A 244 15.82 8.65 -13.90
CA PHE A 244 14.56 9.37 -13.74
C PHE A 244 13.41 8.72 -14.50
N VAL A 245 13.60 8.34 -15.77
CA VAL A 245 12.55 7.70 -16.59
C VAL A 245 12.14 6.35 -16.01
N VAL A 246 13.12 5.51 -15.63
CA VAL A 246 12.86 4.21 -14.99
C VAL A 246 12.09 4.41 -13.68
N GLN A 247 12.48 5.40 -12.88
CA GLN A 247 11.79 5.74 -11.63
C GLN A 247 10.34 6.20 -11.87
N GLN A 248 10.08 7.06 -12.86
CA GLN A 248 8.71 7.50 -13.16
C GLN A 248 7.85 6.35 -13.69
N PHE A 249 8.40 5.49 -14.55
CA PHE A 249 7.71 4.30 -15.03
C PHE A 249 7.37 3.34 -13.89
N PHE A 250 8.29 3.15 -12.95
CA PHE A 250 8.07 2.35 -11.75
C PHE A 250 6.94 2.92 -10.89
N LEU A 251 6.95 4.24 -10.61
CA LEU A 251 5.90 4.90 -9.81
C LEU A 251 4.53 4.82 -10.48
N PHE A 252 4.47 4.98 -11.81
CA PHE A 252 3.24 4.83 -12.57
C PHE A 252 2.72 3.39 -12.55
N THR A 253 3.60 2.41 -12.77
CA THR A 253 3.26 0.99 -12.73
C THR A 253 2.76 0.59 -11.35
N ARG A 254 3.40 1.08 -10.28
CA ARG A 254 2.95 0.89 -8.88
C ARG A 254 1.53 1.42 -8.67
N ALA A 255 1.21 2.60 -9.19
CA ALA A 255 -0.16 3.14 -9.10
C ALA A 255 -1.18 2.25 -9.84
N GLY A 256 -0.80 1.72 -11.01
CA GLY A 256 -1.63 0.75 -11.73
C GLY A 256 -1.82 -0.57 -10.97
N VAL A 257 -0.76 -1.09 -10.33
CA VAL A 257 -0.83 -2.27 -9.45
C VAL A 257 -1.80 -2.04 -8.30
N THR A 258 -1.80 -0.86 -7.68
CA THR A 258 -2.78 -0.51 -6.63
C THR A 258 -4.22 -0.55 -7.16
N ILE A 259 -4.46 -0.09 -8.39
CA ILE A 259 -5.80 -0.16 -9.00
C ILE A 259 -6.19 -1.62 -9.30
N GLY A 260 -5.26 -2.40 -9.83
CA GLY A 260 -5.49 -3.82 -10.12
C GLY A 260 -5.77 -4.62 -8.85
N TRP A 261 -5.05 -4.32 -7.77
CA TRP A 261 -5.28 -4.86 -6.42
C TRP A 261 -6.73 -4.65 -5.99
N PHE A 262 -7.14 -3.39 -5.83
CA PHE A 262 -8.50 -3.07 -5.37
C PHE A 262 -9.56 -3.59 -6.34
N GLY A 263 -9.29 -3.57 -7.65
CA GLY A 263 -10.20 -4.13 -8.64
C GLY A 263 -10.45 -5.61 -8.44
N SER A 264 -9.39 -6.39 -8.23
CA SER A 264 -9.51 -7.83 -8.00
C SER A 264 -10.20 -8.18 -6.69
N GLU A 265 -10.01 -7.37 -5.64
CA GLU A 265 -10.67 -7.59 -4.37
C GLU A 265 -12.16 -7.27 -4.42
N ILE A 266 -12.54 -6.20 -5.13
CA ILE A 266 -13.95 -5.85 -5.36
C ILE A 266 -14.66 -6.96 -6.15
N ASP A 267 -14.03 -7.47 -7.22
CA ASP A 267 -14.62 -8.56 -8.01
C ASP A 267 -14.82 -9.83 -7.16
N LEU A 268 -13.86 -10.15 -6.27
CA LEU A 268 -13.98 -11.26 -5.32
C LEU A 268 -15.07 -10.99 -4.27
N TYR A 269 -15.16 -9.77 -3.76
CA TYR A 269 -16.14 -9.34 -2.78
C TYR A 269 -17.58 -9.43 -3.31
N ASP A 270 -17.83 -8.92 -4.51
CA ASP A 270 -19.15 -8.97 -5.16
C ASP A 270 -19.59 -10.42 -5.44
N SER A 271 -18.64 -11.26 -5.87
CA SER A 271 -18.88 -12.69 -6.12
C SER A 271 -19.20 -13.45 -4.83
N ALA A 272 -18.49 -13.15 -3.74
CA ALA A 272 -18.72 -13.73 -2.42
C ALA A 272 -20.07 -13.30 -1.83
N GLN A 273 -20.45 -12.02 -1.94
CA GLN A 273 -21.77 -11.56 -1.50
C GLN A 273 -22.91 -12.27 -2.26
N THR A 274 -22.79 -12.39 -3.57
CA THR A 274 -23.80 -13.07 -4.40
C THR A 274 -23.94 -14.55 -4.00
N ALA A 275 -22.82 -15.19 -3.65
CA ALA A 275 -22.76 -16.56 -3.15
C ALA A 275 -23.25 -16.72 -1.70
N ASP A 276 -23.45 -15.65 -0.94
CA ASP A 276 -24.00 -15.66 0.42
C ASP A 276 -25.51 -15.34 0.47
N LEU A 277 -26.11 -14.88 -0.63
CA LEU A 277 -27.55 -14.62 -0.70
C LEU A 277 -28.36 -15.94 -0.57
N PRO A 278 -29.50 -15.95 0.14
CA PRO A 278 -30.37 -17.11 0.21
C PRO A 278 -30.88 -17.50 -1.19
N ALA A 279 -31.01 -18.80 -1.47
CA ALA A 279 -31.33 -19.32 -2.81
C ALA A 279 -32.55 -18.67 -3.47
N ILE A 280 -33.53 -18.22 -2.69
CA ILE A 280 -34.74 -17.53 -3.15
C ILE A 280 -34.39 -16.15 -3.75
N ALA A 281 -33.45 -15.41 -3.17
CA ALA A 281 -32.98 -14.12 -3.69
C ALA A 281 -32.05 -14.27 -4.90
N ARG A 282 -31.42 -15.43 -5.10
CA ARG A 282 -30.59 -15.71 -6.29
C ARG A 282 -31.45 -15.91 -7.54
N VAL A 283 -32.59 -16.59 -7.40
CA VAL A 283 -33.53 -16.84 -8.50
C VAL A 283 -34.22 -15.55 -8.97
N GLU A 284 -34.44 -14.57 -8.07
CA GLU A 284 -34.95 -13.23 -8.43
C GLU A 284 -33.89 -12.31 -9.07
N ALA A 285 -32.59 -12.57 -8.89
CA ALA A 285 -31.52 -11.81 -9.54
C ALA A 285 -31.20 -12.31 -10.97
N GLU A 286 -31.59 -13.53 -11.32
CA GLU A 286 -31.36 -14.16 -12.64
C GLU A 286 -32.48 -14.04 -13.71
N PRO A 287 -33.70 -13.48 -13.52
CA PRO A 287 -34.78 -13.67 -14.47
C PRO A 287 -34.72 -12.76 -15.71
N HIS A 288 -33.67 -11.94 -15.89
CA HIS A 288 -33.59 -10.98 -17.01
C HIS A 288 -32.57 -11.34 -18.11
N LEU A 289 -31.91 -12.50 -18.06
CA LEU A 289 -30.95 -12.92 -19.10
C LEU A 289 -31.46 -14.01 -20.05
N THR A 290 -32.71 -14.45 -19.93
CA THR A 290 -33.29 -15.52 -20.78
C THR A 290 -34.31 -15.05 -21.83
N GLU A 291 -34.61 -13.76 -21.93
CA GLU A 291 -35.52 -13.24 -22.96
C GLU A 291 -34.92 -12.08 -23.78
N VAL A 292 -33.87 -12.35 -24.56
CA VAL A 292 -33.74 -11.76 -25.91
C VAL A 292 -32.99 -12.79 -26.78
N SER A 293 -33.77 -13.63 -27.45
CA SER A 293 -33.38 -14.35 -28.67
C SER A 293 -33.44 -13.44 -29.87
#